data_AF-A0A352C351-F1
#
_entry.id   AF-A0A352C351-F1
#
_cell.length_a   1.000
_cell.length_b   1.000
_cell.length_c   1.000
_cell.angle_alpha   90.00
_cell.angle_beta   90.00
_cell.angle_gamma   90.00
#
_symmetry.space_group_name_H-M   'P 1'
#
loop_
_entity.id
_entity.type
_entity.pdbx_description
1 polymer ?
#
loop_
_entity_poly.entity_id
_entity_poly.type
_entity_poly.pdbx_seq_one_letter_code
_entity_poly.pdbx_strand_id
1 'polypeptide(L)'
;APKIHQFLTDTLPTEYANCKTRIVSSSQYLIGGNPKQNFLHVTLKILPGRSPEIKNKVAHTLLEMLNQNISLTNVVLSLEIIEIDTNNYFKLNK
;
A
#
# COMPACT_ATOMS: atom_id res chain seq x y z
N ALA A 1 -5.78 -9.81 -0.06
CA ALA A 1 -4.30 -9.85 0.02
C ALA A 1 -3.66 -10.68 -1.11
N PRO A 2 -4.04 -11.94 -1.39
CA PRO A 2 -3.28 -12.78 -2.34
C PRO A 2 -3.13 -12.20 -3.75
N LYS A 3 -4.20 -11.62 -4.32
CA LYS A 3 -4.18 -10.97 -5.63
C LYS A 3 -3.30 -9.71 -5.67
N ILE A 4 -3.26 -8.95 -4.58
CA ILE A 4 -2.40 -7.76 -4.46
C ILE A 4 -0.93 -8.20 -4.40
N HIS A 5 -0.61 -9.24 -3.62
CA HIS A 5 0.75 -9.76 -3.55
C HIS A 5 1.22 -10.27 -4.92
N GLN A 6 0.38 -11.01 -5.65
CA GLN A 6 0.73 -11.45 -7.01
C GLN A 6 0.99 -10.27 -7.96
N PHE A 7 0.09 -9.28 -7.97
CA PHE A 7 0.28 -8.07 -8.77
C PHE A 7 1.61 -7.36 -8.45
N LEU A 8 1.94 -7.25 -7.16
CA LEU A 8 3.18 -6.62 -6.73
C LEU A 8 4.41 -7.43 -7.16
N THR A 9 4.40 -8.76 -7.11
CA THR A 9 5.53 -9.58 -7.58
C THR A 9 5.71 -9.54 -9.09
N ASP A 10 4.62 -9.41 -9.84
CA ASP A 10 4.67 -9.33 -11.30
C ASP A 10 5.20 -7.97 -11.78
N THR A 11 4.98 -6.91 -10.99
CA THR A 11 5.28 -5.53 -11.41
C THR A 11 6.52 -4.94 -10.73
N LEU A 12 6.76 -5.31 -9.48
CA LEU A 12 7.97 -4.98 -8.74
C LEU A 12 8.79 -6.28 -8.71
N PRO A 13 10.00 -6.33 -9.29
CA PRO A 13 10.81 -7.55 -9.28
C PRO A 13 11.18 -7.92 -7.83
N THR A 14 10.31 -8.68 -7.18
CA THR A 14 10.34 -9.12 -5.79
C THR A 14 9.71 -10.50 -5.71
N GLU A 15 10.13 -11.27 -4.72
CA GLU A 15 9.55 -12.59 -4.46
C GLU A 15 8.27 -12.48 -3.63
N TYR A 16 7.31 -13.37 -3.89
CA TYR A 16 6.04 -13.43 -3.17
C TYR A 16 6.22 -13.55 -1.65
N ALA A 17 7.19 -14.36 -1.20
CA ALA A 17 7.51 -14.54 0.21
C ALA A 17 7.99 -13.25 0.91
N ASN A 18 8.40 -12.23 0.16
CA ASN A 18 8.82 -10.95 0.72
C ASN A 18 7.66 -9.95 0.85
N CYS A 19 6.50 -10.21 0.23
CA CYS A 19 5.32 -9.37 0.34
C CYS A 19 4.66 -9.55 1.73
N LYS A 20 4.55 -8.45 2.46
CA LYS A 20 3.94 -8.42 3.80
C LYS A 20 2.90 -7.32 3.84
N THR A 21 1.74 -7.61 4.41
CA THR A 21 0.65 -6.64 4.57
C THR A 21 0.11 -6.71 5.99
N ARG A 22 -0.20 -5.55 6.56
CA ARG A 22 -0.91 -5.42 7.83
C ARG A 22 -1.97 -4.34 7.70
N ILE A 23 -3.02 -4.45 8.51
CA ILE A 23 -4.10 -3.47 8.58
C ILE A 23 -4.18 -3.01 10.05
N VAL A 24 -4.29 -1.70 10.24
CA VAL A 24 -4.55 -1.10 11.56
C VAL A 24 -5.85 -0.34 11.44
N SER A 25 -6.89 -0.80 12.13
CA SER A 25 -8.20 -0.14 12.16
C SER A 25 -8.22 0.95 13.23
N SER A 26 -8.66 2.15 12.87
CA SER A 26 -8.91 3.23 13.83
C SER A 26 -10.40 3.26 14.17
N SER A 27 -10.75 2.98 15.41
CA SER A 27 -12.13 3.08 15.91
C SER A 27 -12.56 4.51 16.21
N GLN A 28 -11.58 5.40 16.43
CA GLN A 28 -11.78 6.82 16.66
C GLN A 28 -10.83 7.59 15.75
N TYR A 29 -11.40 8.42 14.88
CA TYR A 29 -10.67 9.29 13.98
C TYR A 29 -11.52 10.49 13.61
N LEU A 30 -10.87 11.52 13.06
CA LEU A 30 -11.51 12.71 12.55
C LEU A 30 -10.92 13.04 11.18
N ILE A 31 -11.77 13.29 10.19
CA ILE A 31 -11.37 13.77 8.87
C ILE A 31 -11.86 15.21 8.72
N GLY A 32 -10.94 16.17 8.81
CA GLY A 32 -11.29 17.59 8.79
C GLY A 32 -12.39 17.92 9.81
N GLY A 33 -13.44 18.62 9.38
CA GLY A 33 -14.64 18.91 10.19
C GLY A 33 -15.84 18.00 9.91
N ASN A 34 -15.69 16.91 9.14
CA ASN A 34 -16.82 16.08 8.71
C ASN A 34 -16.81 14.70 9.39
N PRO A 35 -17.76 14.41 10.29
CA PRO A 35 -17.80 13.14 11.01
C PRO A 35 -18.32 11.95 10.18
N LYS A 36 -18.79 12.15 8.95
CA LYS A 36 -19.42 11.11 8.13
C LYS A 36 -18.52 10.53 7.02
N GLN A 37 -17.26 10.94 6.95
CA GLN A 37 -16.33 10.46 5.92
C GLN A 37 -15.43 9.36 6.47
N ASN A 38 -15.22 8.31 5.67
CA ASN A 38 -14.27 7.24 5.96
C ASN A 38 -12.95 7.49 5.23
N PHE A 39 -11.86 6.84 5.67
CA PHE A 39 -10.61 6.83 4.90
C PHE A 39 -9.94 5.47 4.93
N LEU A 40 -9.15 5.21 3.88
CA LEU A 40 -8.12 4.19 3.87
C LEU A 40 -6.84 4.82 3.33
N HIS A 41 -5.81 4.82 4.16
CA HIS A 41 -4.47 5.22 3.76
C HIS A 41 -3.56 3.99 3.65
N VAL A 42 -2.84 3.87 2.55
CA VAL A 42 -1.95 2.75 2.28
C VAL A 42 -0.51 3.26 2.14
N THR A 43 0.38 2.71 2.95
CA THR A 43 1.83 2.92 2.79
C THR A 43 2.45 1.68 2.16
N LEU A 44 2.93 1.80 0.92
CA LEU A 44 3.71 0.76 0.25
C LEU A 44 5.20 1.04 0.42
N LYS A 45 5.86 0.26 1.28
CA LYS A 45 7.31 0.37 1.52
C LYS A 45 8.08 -0.61 0.64
N ILE A 46 9.03 -0.11 -0.15
CA ILE A 46 9.83 -0.91 -1.09
C ILE A 46 11.32 -0.57 -0.97
N LEU A 47 12.20 -1.47 -1.41
CA LEU A 47 13.61 -1.12 -1.60
C LEU A 47 13.75 -0.13 -2.78
N PRO A 48 14.76 0.75 -2.77
CA PRO A 48 14.97 1.74 -3.83
C PRO A 48 15.34 1.07 -5.17
N GLY A 49 15.37 1.86 -6.24
CA GLY A 49 15.84 1.42 -7.57
C GLY A 49 14.73 1.12 -8.58
N ARG A 50 13.49 1.55 -8.31
CA ARG A 50 12.37 1.45 -9.26
C ARG A 50 12.11 2.81 -9.87
N SER A 51 11.84 2.83 -11.17
CA SER A 51 11.62 4.10 -11.88
C SER A 51 10.34 4.80 -11.40
N PRO A 52 10.24 6.13 -11.54
CA PRO A 52 9.01 6.86 -11.25
C PRO A 52 7.79 6.31 -11.99
N GLU A 53 7.96 5.86 -13.23
CA GLU A 53 6.89 5.30 -14.06
C GLU A 53 6.35 4.00 -13.48
N ILE A 54 7.23 3.09 -13.04
CA ILE A 54 6.83 1.84 -12.38
C ILE A 54 6.12 2.14 -11.06
N LYS A 55 6.66 3.07 -10.26
CA LYS A 55 6.03 3.49 -8.99
C LYS A 55 4.64 4.06 -9.23
N ASN A 56 4.48 4.93 -10.22
CA ASN A 56 3.18 5.51 -10.59
C ASN A 56 2.19 4.45 -11.05
N LYS A 57 2.61 3.53 -11.93
CA LYS A 57 1.76 2.42 -12.40
C LYS A 57 1.27 1.57 -11.24
N VAL A 58 2.18 1.19 -10.33
CA VAL A 58 1.85 0.39 -9.15
C VAL A 58 0.87 1.13 -8.24
N ALA A 59 1.10 2.41 -7.95
CA ALA A 59 0.22 3.21 -7.11
C ALA A 59 -1.22 3.27 -7.63
N HIS A 60 -1.40 3.60 -8.91
CA HIS A 60 -2.73 3.72 -9.51
C HIS A 60 -3.45 2.38 -9.57
N THR A 61 -2.76 1.34 -10.04
CA THR A 61 -3.37 0.00 -10.16
C THR A 61 -3.76 -0.54 -8.78
N LEU A 62 -2.93 -0.32 -7.76
CA LEU A 62 -3.23 -0.77 -6.40
C LEU A 62 -4.43 0.00 -5.81
N LEU A 63 -4.53 1.31 -6.04
CA LEU A 63 -5.70 2.10 -5.63
C LEU A 63 -6.99 1.60 -6.32
N GLU A 64 -6.93 1.30 -7.63
CA GLU A 64 -8.07 0.75 -8.37
C GLU A 64 -8.49 -0.62 -7.83
N MET A 65 -7.53 -1.52 -7.59
CA MET A 65 -7.80 -2.82 -6.99
C MET A 65 -8.47 -2.66 -5.62
N LEU A 66 -8.02 -1.72 -4.79
CA LEU A 66 -8.63 -1.46 -3.48
C LEU A 66 -10.05 -0.91 -3.64
N ASN A 67 -10.24 0.08 -4.52
CA ASN A 67 -11.56 0.67 -4.79
C ASN A 67 -12.59 -0.38 -5.23
N GLN A 68 -12.18 -1.36 -6.06
CA GLN A 68 -13.06 -2.43 -6.53
C GLN A 68 -13.40 -3.48 -5.47
N ASN A 69 -12.56 -3.65 -4.44
CA ASN A 69 -12.67 -4.75 -3.48
C ASN A 69 -13.14 -4.31 -2.08
N ILE A 70 -13.33 -3.01 -1.85
CA ILE A 70 -13.72 -2.46 -0.56
C ILE A 70 -15.18 -2.01 -0.62
N SER A 71 -16.01 -2.52 0.29
CA SER A 71 -17.44 -2.19 0.39
C SER A 71 -17.73 -0.93 1.21
N LEU A 72 -16.74 -0.05 1.40
CA LEU A 72 -16.90 1.21 2.14
C LEU A 72 -17.48 2.28 1.22
N THR A 73 -18.55 2.92 1.68
CA THR A 73 -19.10 4.11 1.02
C THR A 73 -18.51 5.37 1.63
N ASN A 74 -18.47 6.46 0.84
CA ASN A 74 -17.93 7.75 1.26
C ASN A 74 -16.51 7.66 1.85
N VAL A 75 -15.63 6.91 1.18
CA VAL A 75 -14.25 6.66 1.60
C VAL A 75 -13.26 7.46 0.76
N VAL A 76 -12.27 8.06 1.40
CA VAL A 76 -11.08 8.61 0.73
C VAL A 76 -9.99 7.54 0.71
N LEU A 77 -9.61 7.10 -0.49
CA LEU A 77 -8.48 6.20 -0.69
C LEU A 77 -7.23 7.00 -1.02
N SER A 78 -6.13 6.69 -0.34
CA SER A 78 -4.84 7.32 -0.60
C SER A 78 -3.72 6.30 -0.47
N LEU A 79 -2.66 6.50 -1.25
CA LEU A 79 -1.50 5.64 -1.23
C LEU A 79 -0.22 6.47 -1.31
N GLU A 80 0.74 6.15 -0.45
CA GLU A 80 2.10 6.65 -0.53
C GLU A 80 3.08 5.50 -0.80
N ILE A 81 4.09 5.74 -1.64
CA ILE A 81 5.22 4.82 -1.84
C ILE A 81 6.43 5.40 -1.13
N ILE A 82 7.02 4.62 -0.23
CA ILE A 82 8.23 4.98 0.50
C ILE A 82 9.35 4.04 0.12
N GLU A 83 10.48 4.60 -0.30
CA GLU A 83 11.72 3.84 -0.47
C GLU A 83 12.41 3.67 0.88
N ILE A 84 12.72 2.43 1.23
CA ILE A 84 13.39 2.06 2.47
C ILE A 84 14.86 2.47 2.36
N ASP A 85 15.38 3.13 3.39
CA ASP A 85 16.81 3.40 3.51
C ASP A 85 17.58 2.08 3.68
N THR A 86 18.34 1.71 2.64
CA THR A 86 19.09 0.45 2.60
C THR A 86 20.26 0.43 3.59
N ASN A 87 20.80 1.58 3.98
CA ASN A 87 21.89 1.65 4.96
C ASN A 87 21.43 1.29 6.37
N ASN A 88 20.12 1.41 6.63
CA ASN A 88 19.50 1.20 7.93
C ASN A 88 18.42 0.10 7.89
N TYR A 89 18.45 -0.77 6.87
CA TYR A 89 17.51 -1.89 6.75
C TYR A 89 18.17 -3.21 7.10
N PHE A 90 17.79 -3.78 8.24
CA PHE A 90 18.28 -5.07 8.72
C PHE A 90 17.16 -6.10 8.72
N LYS A 91 17.44 -7.30 8.21
CA LYS A 91 16.51 -8.43 8.19
C LYS A 91 17.26 -9.69 8.64
N LEU A 92 16.66 -10.42 9.57
CA LEU A 92 17.09 -11.76 9.95
C LEU A 92 15.98 -12.75 9.56
N ASN A 93 16.35 -13.82 8.88
CA ASN A 93 15.47 -14.97 8.70
C ASN A 93 15.86 -15.98 9.79
N LYS A 94 14.89 -16.46 10.57
CA LYS A 94 15.06 -17.55 11.52
C LYS A 94 14.27 -18.75 11.03
#